data_AF-A0A672M1R7-F1
#
_entry.id   AF-A0A672M1R7-F1
#
_cell.length_a   1.000
_cell.length_b   1.000
_cell.length_c   1.000
_cell.angle_alpha   90.00
_cell.angle_beta   90.00
_cell.angle_gamma   90.00
#
_symmetry.space_group_name_H-M   'P 1'
#
loop_
_entity.id
_entity.type
_entity.pdbx_description
1 polymer ?
#
loop_
_entity_poly.entity_id
_entity_poly.type
_entity_poly.pdbx_seq_one_letter_code
_entity_poly.pdbx_strand_id
1 'polypeptide(L)'
;QKKHPSPVVETFFGYDEEGSIDSDGSSISYHTDRTPCTPDDDLEDGMLKEETELRFRQLTMEYQALQRAYALLQEQVGGTFDAEKEVKVNHLNIPAMQYLYSLSLTTTSQLLADGCDMKWIEEKQALYKRNQELVEKIKNMETEETRLKNEIQDAKDQNELLEFRILELEERERRSPAINFQNIHFAEGMSPLQLYCEAEGVTDIVITELMKKLDILGDNANLTNEEQVVVIHARTVLTLAEKWLEQIEVTKSALQQKMLDIESEKELFSKQKGYLDEELDYRKQSLDHAHKRILELEAMLFDALQQEETGGKLSELLSEQDRDSLREAVDQWKRQVLSELRERDAQILRERMELLQHAQARIKELEEWIEAQKRQIKELEEKFLFLFLFFSLAFILWS
;
A
#
# COMPACT_ATOMS: atom_id res chain seq x y z
N GLN A 1 -18.53 21.29 -74.41
CA GLN A 1 -18.09 20.54 -73.20
C GLN A 1 -16.59 20.35 -73.29
N LYS A 2 -15.80 21.13 -72.54
CA LYS A 2 -14.34 21.00 -72.48
C LYS A 2 -13.95 20.58 -71.07
N LYS A 3 -13.34 19.41 -70.96
CA LYS A 3 -12.61 18.92 -69.77
C LYS A 3 -11.38 19.81 -69.58
N HIS A 4 -11.10 20.19 -68.33
CA HIS A 4 -9.76 20.59 -67.92
C HIS A 4 -9.29 19.74 -66.74
N PRO A 5 -8.04 19.26 -66.77
CA PRO A 5 -7.40 18.53 -65.69
C PRO A 5 -6.67 19.49 -64.73
N SER A 6 -6.53 19.07 -63.48
CA SER A 6 -5.47 19.49 -62.54
C SER A 6 -4.18 18.68 -62.87
N PRO A 7 -2.95 18.95 -62.37
CA PRO A 7 -2.47 19.87 -61.31
C PRO A 7 -1.23 20.69 -61.76
N VAL A 8 -0.58 21.56 -60.97
CA VAL A 8 0.53 21.25 -60.06
C VAL A 8 0.93 22.52 -59.29
N VAL A 9 1.34 22.27 -58.05
CA VAL A 9 1.77 23.15 -56.96
C VAL A 9 3.10 23.82 -57.22
N GLU A 10 3.24 25.09 -56.84
CA GLU A 10 4.53 25.67 -56.43
C GLU A 10 4.32 26.58 -55.22
N THR A 11 4.92 26.20 -54.10
CA THR A 11 5.01 26.97 -52.85
C THR A 11 6.29 27.78 -52.84
N PHE A 12 6.20 29.08 -52.59
CA PHE A 12 7.32 29.83 -52.02
C PHE A 12 6.85 30.88 -51.01
N PHE A 13 7.64 30.98 -49.95
CA PHE A 13 7.51 31.76 -48.72
C PHE A 13 7.45 33.28 -48.91
N GLY A 14 6.75 33.97 -47.99
CA GLY A 14 7.11 35.35 -47.62
C GLY A 14 6.02 36.21 -46.97
N TYR A 15 6.02 36.21 -45.63
CA TYR A 15 5.66 37.28 -44.68
C TYR A 15 4.23 37.88 -44.60
N ASP A 16 3.75 37.88 -43.34
CA ASP A 16 2.85 38.80 -42.61
C ASP A 16 2.48 40.10 -43.35
N GLU A 17 1.26 40.66 -43.27
CA GLU A 17 0.51 40.97 -42.06
C GLU A 17 -0.95 41.39 -42.43
N GLU A 18 -1.85 41.31 -41.45
CA GLU A 18 -3.18 41.95 -41.35
C GLU A 18 -4.38 41.40 -42.14
N GLY A 19 -5.27 40.72 -41.40
CA GLY A 19 -6.62 41.28 -41.21
C GLY A 19 -7.83 40.42 -41.58
N SER A 20 -8.73 40.27 -40.60
CA SER A 20 -10.19 40.04 -40.72
C SER A 20 -10.65 38.55 -40.66
N ILE A 21 -11.16 38.10 -39.50
CA ILE A 21 -12.60 37.93 -39.15
C ILE A 21 -13.13 36.57 -39.66
N ASP A 22 -13.86 35.70 -38.97
CA ASP A 22 -14.37 35.49 -37.60
C ASP A 22 -14.71 33.98 -37.58
N SER A 23 -14.64 33.30 -36.42
CA SER A 23 -15.68 32.31 -36.06
C SER A 23 -15.51 31.85 -34.61
N ASP A 24 -16.59 32.00 -33.87
CA ASP A 24 -16.77 31.84 -32.42
C ASP A 24 -16.33 30.50 -31.81
N GLY A 25 -15.95 30.57 -30.53
CA GLY A 25 -15.61 29.37 -29.75
C GLY A 25 -15.41 29.55 -28.25
N SER A 26 -16.15 30.47 -27.63
CA SER A 26 -16.50 30.53 -26.19
C SER A 26 -15.39 30.43 -25.14
N SER A 27 -15.14 31.58 -24.53
CA SER A 27 -14.71 31.79 -23.15
C SER A 27 -15.48 30.92 -22.15
N ILE A 28 -14.78 30.28 -21.21
CA ILE A 28 -15.39 29.82 -19.96
C ILE A 28 -14.85 30.65 -18.79
N SER A 29 -15.82 31.14 -18.02
CA SER A 29 -15.73 32.10 -16.94
C SER A 29 -15.08 31.52 -15.69
N TYR A 30 -14.28 32.36 -15.04
CA TYR A 30 -14.06 32.31 -13.60
C TYR A 30 -15.43 32.34 -12.89
N HIS A 31 -15.87 31.18 -12.40
CA HIS A 31 -16.87 31.12 -11.35
C HIS A 31 -16.26 30.45 -10.13
N THR A 32 -16.11 31.29 -9.11
CA THR A 32 -16.16 31.01 -7.68
C THR A 32 -16.73 29.64 -7.31
N ASP A 33 -15.84 28.72 -6.96
CA ASP A 33 -16.02 27.75 -5.88
C ASP A 33 -14.64 27.24 -5.47
N ARG A 34 -13.86 28.13 -4.86
CA ARG A 34 -12.61 27.77 -4.19
C ARG A 34 -12.93 27.59 -2.72
N THR A 35 -13.04 26.34 -2.29
CA THR A 35 -12.94 25.94 -0.89
C THR A 35 -11.64 26.52 -0.33
N PRO A 36 -11.62 27.19 0.84
CA PRO A 36 -10.41 27.86 1.31
C PRO A 36 -9.35 26.86 1.81
N CYS A 37 -8.11 27.08 1.36
CA CYS A 37 -6.84 26.81 2.04
C CYS A 37 -6.40 25.36 2.30
N THR A 38 -5.34 24.95 1.60
CA THR A 38 -4.13 24.36 2.20
C THR A 38 -2.91 25.18 1.73
N PRO A 39 -2.11 25.80 2.62
CA PRO A 39 -1.00 26.68 2.25
C PRO A 39 0.24 25.99 1.63
N ASP A 40 0.23 24.66 1.51
CA ASP A 40 1.46 23.89 1.29
C ASP A 40 1.82 23.74 -0.21
N ASP A 41 0.84 23.72 -1.12
CA ASP A 41 1.09 23.47 -2.56
C ASP A 41 1.72 24.66 -3.30
N ASP A 42 1.51 25.91 -2.85
CA ASP A 42 2.10 27.10 -3.49
C ASP A 42 3.57 27.34 -3.08
N LEU A 43 4.02 26.76 -1.96
CA LEU A 43 5.40 26.89 -1.49
C LEU A 43 6.37 26.00 -2.28
N GLU A 44 5.91 24.81 -2.67
CA GLU A 44 6.74 23.82 -3.38
C GLU A 44 6.99 24.23 -4.85
N ASP A 45 5.98 24.80 -5.53
CA ASP A 45 6.12 25.33 -6.90
C ASP A 45 7.01 26.60 -6.94
N GLY A 46 6.93 27.45 -5.91
CA GLY A 46 7.82 28.60 -5.74
C GLY A 46 9.28 28.20 -5.53
N MET A 47 9.53 27.18 -4.71
CA MET A 47 10.87 26.65 -4.41
C MET A 47 11.56 26.04 -5.64
N LEU A 48 10.84 25.24 -6.44
CA LEU A 48 11.37 24.62 -7.65
C LEU A 48 11.74 25.67 -8.72
N LYS A 49 10.96 26.75 -8.81
CA LYS A 49 11.23 27.86 -9.71
C LYS A 49 12.45 28.67 -9.28
N GLU A 50 12.64 28.89 -7.99
CA GLU A 50 13.81 29.59 -7.45
C GLU A 50 15.10 28.77 -7.64
N GLU A 51 15.05 27.44 -7.45
CA GLU A 51 16.20 26.55 -7.67
C GLU A 51 16.65 26.55 -9.14
N THR A 52 15.71 26.51 -10.08
CA THR A 52 16.03 26.53 -11.52
C THR A 52 16.62 27.87 -11.96
N GLU A 53 16.17 28.99 -11.40
CA GLU A 53 16.72 30.31 -11.68
C GLU A 53 18.15 30.48 -11.13
N LEU A 54 18.44 29.93 -9.94
CA LEU A 54 19.79 29.90 -9.36
C LEU A 54 20.76 29.07 -10.21
N ARG A 55 20.36 27.89 -10.68
CA ARG A 55 21.17 27.06 -11.57
C ARG A 55 21.49 27.76 -12.88
N PHE A 56 20.51 28.48 -13.45
CA PHE A 56 20.72 29.25 -14.68
C PHE A 56 21.72 30.40 -14.49
N ARG A 57 21.65 31.11 -13.36
CA ARG A 57 22.62 32.15 -12.99
C ARG A 57 24.03 31.58 -12.86
N GLN A 58 24.18 30.44 -12.18
CA GLN A 58 25.47 29.79 -11.98
C GLN A 58 26.08 29.33 -13.31
N LEU A 59 25.29 28.71 -14.18
CA LEU A 59 25.74 28.28 -15.51
C LEU A 59 26.21 29.46 -16.38
N THR A 60 25.53 30.60 -16.28
CA THR A 60 25.91 31.83 -17.00
C THR A 60 27.25 32.39 -16.51
N MET A 61 27.51 32.34 -15.19
CA MET A 61 28.78 32.76 -14.61
C MET A 61 29.94 31.86 -15.07
N GLU A 62 29.74 30.54 -15.06
CA GLU A 62 30.73 29.56 -15.53
C GLU A 62 31.06 29.74 -17.01
N TYR A 63 30.04 29.98 -17.85
CA TYR A 63 30.24 30.23 -19.27
C TYR A 63 31.09 31.48 -19.53
N GLN A 64 30.86 32.57 -18.79
CA GLN A 64 31.69 33.78 -18.89
C GLN A 64 33.12 33.56 -18.37
N ALA A 65 33.30 32.77 -17.32
CA ALA A 65 34.63 32.43 -16.81
C ALA A 65 35.42 31.63 -17.86
N LEU A 66 34.77 30.68 -18.53
CA LEU A 66 35.37 29.88 -19.59
C LEU A 66 35.77 30.74 -20.81
N GLN A 67 34.91 31.66 -21.24
CA GLN A 67 35.25 32.59 -22.33
C GLN A 67 36.46 33.48 -21.98
N ARG A 68 36.56 33.95 -20.74
CA ARG A 68 37.74 34.70 -20.26
C ARG A 68 39.00 33.84 -20.23
N ALA A 69 38.91 32.59 -19.78
CA ALA A 69 40.04 31.66 -19.79
C ALA A 69 40.52 31.35 -21.22
N TYR A 70 39.59 31.19 -22.17
CA TYR A 70 39.90 30.97 -23.58
C TYR A 70 40.60 32.19 -24.21
N ALA A 71 40.15 33.40 -23.89
CA ALA A 71 40.81 34.63 -24.33
C ALA A 71 42.24 34.76 -23.76
N LEU A 72 42.44 34.45 -22.49
CA LEU A 72 43.76 34.47 -21.84
C LEU A 72 44.72 33.41 -22.41
N LEU A 73 44.21 32.23 -22.75
CA LEU A 73 45.00 31.20 -23.45
C LEU A 73 45.41 31.67 -24.84
N GLN A 74 44.51 32.35 -25.56
CA GLN A 74 44.82 32.88 -26.88
C GLN A 74 45.82 34.05 -26.83
N GLU A 75 45.84 34.81 -25.72
CA GLU A 75 46.83 35.86 -25.45
C GLU A 75 48.20 35.28 -25.03
N GLN A 76 48.23 34.23 -24.20
CA GLN A 76 49.47 33.55 -23.77
C GLN A 76 50.16 32.76 -24.89
N VAL A 77 49.40 32.20 -25.84
CA VAL A 77 49.93 31.44 -26.98
C VAL A 77 50.34 32.35 -28.15
N GLY A 78 50.34 33.68 -27.96
CA GLY A 78 51.01 34.68 -28.78
C GLY A 78 51.09 34.33 -30.26
N GLY A 79 50.00 34.57 -31.00
CA GLY A 79 49.81 34.22 -32.41
C GLY A 79 51.07 33.99 -33.23
N THR A 80 51.51 32.73 -33.27
CA THR A 80 52.16 31.95 -34.35
C THR A 80 52.82 30.73 -33.67
N PHE A 81 52.08 29.64 -33.56
CA PHE A 81 52.61 28.33 -33.17
C PHE A 81 53.64 27.87 -34.21
N ASP A 82 54.94 28.02 -33.91
CA ASP A 82 56.04 27.52 -34.75
C ASP A 82 56.23 26.03 -34.48
N ALA A 83 55.41 25.21 -35.14
CA ALA A 83 55.42 23.76 -35.04
C ALA A 83 56.81 23.15 -35.29
N GLU A 84 57.69 23.82 -36.04
CA GLU A 84 59.00 23.29 -36.41
C GLU A 84 60.02 23.35 -35.26
N LYS A 85 59.93 24.39 -34.41
CA LYS A 85 60.74 24.50 -33.18
C LYS A 85 60.26 23.54 -32.11
N GLU A 86 58.94 23.38 -31.94
CA GLU A 86 58.38 22.43 -30.99
C GLU A 86 58.71 20.98 -31.37
N VAL A 87 58.62 20.63 -32.66
CA VAL A 87 59.02 19.29 -33.14
C VAL A 87 60.51 19.03 -32.88
N LYS A 88 61.40 20.01 -33.03
CA LYS A 88 62.83 19.86 -32.71
C LYS A 88 63.09 19.68 -31.21
N VAL A 89 62.43 20.45 -30.36
CA VAL A 89 62.55 20.32 -28.89
C VAL A 89 61.97 19.00 -28.42
N ASN A 90 60.80 18.62 -28.94
CA ASN A 90 60.17 17.33 -28.65
C ASN A 90 61.03 16.17 -29.14
N HIS A 91 61.58 16.22 -30.36
CA HIS A 91 62.44 15.16 -30.89
C HIS A 91 63.73 14.97 -30.08
N LEU A 92 64.33 16.05 -29.58
CA LEU A 92 65.49 15.98 -28.67
C LEU A 92 65.13 15.42 -27.28
N ASN A 93 63.88 15.59 -26.85
CA ASN A 93 63.38 15.11 -25.55
C ASN A 93 62.82 13.67 -25.60
N ILE A 94 62.53 13.12 -26.80
CA ILE A 94 62.03 11.74 -26.95
C ILE A 94 62.95 10.71 -26.25
N PRO A 95 64.29 10.75 -26.38
CA PRO A 95 65.16 9.79 -25.68
C PRO A 95 65.09 9.92 -24.15
N ALA A 96 65.00 11.15 -23.63
CA ALA A 96 64.87 11.40 -22.19
C ALA A 96 63.51 10.95 -21.67
N MET A 97 62.43 11.19 -22.42
CA MET A 97 61.09 10.69 -22.11
C MET A 97 61.02 9.16 -22.17
N GLN A 98 61.64 8.53 -23.17
CA GLN A 98 61.70 7.06 -23.26
C GLN A 98 62.48 6.46 -22.10
N TYR A 99 63.56 7.11 -21.64
CA TYR A 99 64.31 6.69 -20.46
C TYR A 99 63.50 6.84 -19.16
N LEU A 100 62.81 7.98 -18.96
CA LEU A 100 61.94 8.17 -17.80
C LEU A 100 60.73 7.22 -17.82
N TYR A 101 60.18 6.93 -18.99
CA TYR A 101 59.10 5.97 -19.17
C TYR A 101 59.56 4.53 -18.88
N SER A 102 60.75 4.14 -19.34
CA SER A 102 61.30 2.82 -19.03
C SER A 102 61.61 2.68 -17.54
N LEU A 103 62.15 3.72 -16.90
CA LEU A 103 62.41 3.78 -15.46
C LEU A 103 61.11 3.73 -14.65
N SER A 104 60.07 4.44 -15.08
CA SER A 104 58.72 4.38 -14.51
C SER A 104 58.14 2.98 -14.60
N LEU A 105 58.24 2.33 -15.77
CA LEU A 105 57.81 0.95 -15.99
C LEU A 105 58.58 -0.07 -15.14
N THR A 106 59.89 0.13 -14.95
CA THR A 106 60.69 -0.76 -14.07
C THR A 106 60.33 -0.56 -12.61
N THR A 107 60.12 0.69 -12.18
CA THR A 107 59.72 1.02 -10.81
C THR A 107 58.31 0.52 -10.50
N THR A 108 57.35 0.67 -11.42
CA THR A 108 56.00 0.08 -11.30
C THR A 108 56.03 -1.44 -11.33
N SER A 109 56.88 -2.05 -12.16
CA SER A 109 57.06 -3.51 -12.17
C SER A 109 57.69 -4.03 -10.87
N GLN A 110 58.60 -3.27 -10.25
CA GLN A 110 59.15 -3.58 -8.93
C GLN A 110 58.11 -3.40 -7.81
N LEU A 111 57.24 -2.38 -7.88
CA LEU A 111 56.13 -2.20 -6.95
C LEU A 111 55.06 -3.30 -7.05
N LEU A 112 54.80 -3.81 -8.27
CA LEU A 112 53.93 -4.96 -8.51
C LEU A 112 54.54 -6.28 -7.98
N ALA A 113 55.87 -6.39 -7.96
CA ALA A 113 56.58 -7.57 -7.47
C ALA A 113 56.63 -7.67 -5.93
N ASP A 114 56.53 -6.54 -5.21
CA ASP A 114 56.60 -6.50 -3.74
C ASP A 114 55.26 -6.78 -3.02
N GLY A 115 54.22 -7.24 -3.72
CA GLY A 115 52.98 -7.78 -3.09
C GLY A 115 52.09 -6.77 -2.36
N CYS A 116 52.50 -5.50 -2.27
CA CYS A 116 51.75 -4.42 -1.61
C CYS A 116 50.49 -3.97 -2.38
N ASP A 117 50.35 -4.32 -3.66
CA ASP A 117 49.22 -3.90 -4.52
C ASP A 117 48.15 -5.00 -4.71
N MET A 118 48.40 -6.23 -4.26
CA MET A 118 47.46 -7.35 -4.47
C MET A 118 46.17 -7.17 -3.67
N LYS A 119 46.24 -6.66 -2.43
CA LYS A 119 45.06 -6.40 -1.60
C LYS A 119 44.16 -5.31 -2.17
N TRP A 120 44.75 -4.24 -2.70
CA TRP A 120 43.98 -3.14 -3.31
C TRP A 120 43.27 -3.61 -4.60
N ILE A 121 43.94 -4.42 -5.41
CA ILE A 121 43.35 -5.03 -6.61
C ILE A 121 42.18 -5.96 -6.24
N GLU A 122 42.34 -6.79 -5.21
CA GLU A 122 41.29 -7.69 -4.70
C GLU A 122 40.09 -6.91 -4.14
N GLU A 123 40.32 -5.88 -3.33
CA GLU A 123 39.26 -5.00 -2.79
C GLU A 123 38.52 -4.25 -3.91
N LYS A 124 39.25 -3.74 -4.90
CA LYS A 124 38.65 -3.09 -6.07
C LYS A 124 37.78 -4.07 -6.86
N GLN A 125 38.25 -5.29 -7.11
CA GLN A 125 37.45 -6.32 -7.78
C GLN A 125 36.21 -6.72 -6.97
N ALA A 126 36.32 -6.84 -5.64
CA ALA A 126 35.20 -7.12 -4.75
C ALA A 126 34.15 -6.00 -4.79
N LEU A 127 34.59 -4.74 -4.80
CA LEU A 127 33.71 -3.58 -4.95
C LEU A 127 33.02 -3.56 -6.31
N TYR A 128 33.72 -3.87 -7.40
CA TYR A 128 33.10 -3.99 -8.73
C TYR A 128 32.01 -5.06 -8.75
N LYS A 129 32.28 -6.23 -8.17
CA LYS A 129 31.30 -7.33 -8.09
C LYS A 129 30.08 -6.92 -7.27
N ARG A 130 30.28 -6.30 -6.10
CA ARG A 130 29.19 -5.82 -5.25
C ARG A 130 28.38 -4.72 -5.93
N ASN A 131 29.02 -3.82 -6.67
CA ASN A 131 28.30 -2.80 -7.44
C ASN A 131 27.46 -3.43 -8.55
N GLN A 132 27.97 -4.47 -9.22
CA GLN A 132 27.23 -5.19 -10.24
C GLN A 132 25.98 -5.88 -9.65
N GLU A 133 26.11 -6.51 -8.48
CA GLU A 133 24.98 -7.09 -7.73
C GLU A 133 23.94 -6.02 -7.32
N LEU A 134 24.40 -4.84 -6.90
CA LEU A 134 23.50 -3.72 -6.56
C LEU A 134 22.77 -3.18 -7.79
N VAL A 135 23.45 -3.08 -8.94
CA VAL A 135 22.84 -2.65 -10.20
C VAL A 135 21.76 -3.64 -10.66
N GLU A 136 22.01 -4.95 -10.57
CA GLU A 136 20.99 -5.97 -10.85
C GLU A 136 19.82 -5.89 -9.87
N LYS A 137 20.10 -5.65 -8.59
CA LYS A 137 19.05 -5.50 -7.57
C LYS A 137 18.17 -4.27 -7.83
N ILE A 138 18.77 -3.14 -8.23
CA ILE A 138 18.02 -1.93 -8.62
C ILE A 138 17.14 -2.24 -9.83
N LYS A 139 17.69 -2.87 -10.86
CA LYS A 139 16.91 -3.24 -12.06
C LYS A 139 15.73 -4.14 -11.72
N ASN A 140 15.91 -5.13 -10.84
CA ASN A 140 14.80 -5.97 -10.40
C ASN A 140 13.75 -5.17 -9.60
N MET A 141 14.17 -4.24 -8.73
CA MET A 141 13.24 -3.38 -8.01
C MET A 141 12.45 -2.45 -8.94
N GLU A 142 13.08 -1.90 -9.98
CA GLU A 142 12.40 -1.10 -11.01
C GLU A 142 11.35 -1.93 -11.77
N THR A 143 11.65 -3.20 -12.08
CA THR A 143 10.65 -4.09 -12.70
C THR A 143 9.48 -4.41 -11.77
N GLU A 144 9.74 -4.60 -10.48
CA GLU A 144 8.66 -4.81 -9.49
C GLU A 144 7.85 -3.54 -9.25
N GLU A 145 8.48 -2.38 -9.23
CA GLU A 145 7.81 -1.09 -9.12
C GLU A 145 6.85 -0.86 -10.30
N THR A 146 7.29 -1.13 -11.52
CA THR A 146 6.42 -1.01 -12.71
C THR A 146 5.27 -2.01 -12.68
N ARG A 147 5.51 -3.25 -12.22
CA ARG A 147 4.44 -4.24 -12.00
C ARG A 147 3.41 -3.75 -10.98
N LEU A 148 3.85 -3.29 -9.81
CA LEU A 148 2.98 -2.79 -8.75
C LEU A 148 2.20 -1.54 -9.18
N LYS A 149 2.81 -0.63 -9.94
CA LYS A 149 2.10 0.52 -10.51
C LYS A 149 0.95 0.10 -11.41
N ASN A 150 1.14 -0.93 -12.23
CA ASN A 150 0.06 -1.47 -13.08
C ASN A 150 -1.05 -2.10 -12.23
N GLU A 151 -0.71 -2.90 -11.21
CA GLU A 151 -1.70 -3.51 -10.30
C GLU A 151 -2.52 -2.46 -9.54
N ILE A 152 -1.89 -1.35 -9.12
CA ILE A 152 -2.59 -0.22 -8.50
C ILE A 152 -3.55 0.44 -9.48
N GLN A 153 -3.15 0.61 -10.74
CA GLN A 153 -4.03 1.19 -11.75
C GLN A 153 -5.24 0.28 -12.03
N ASP A 154 -5.02 -1.03 -12.19
CA ASP A 154 -6.10 -2.00 -12.38
C ASP A 154 -7.09 -1.98 -11.19
N ALA A 155 -6.58 -1.86 -9.96
CA ALA A 155 -7.42 -1.76 -8.76
C ALA A 155 -8.23 -0.45 -8.73
N LYS A 156 -7.66 0.66 -9.19
CA LYS A 156 -8.40 1.94 -9.31
C LYS A 156 -9.52 1.83 -10.35
N ASP A 157 -9.23 1.28 -11.52
CA ASP A 157 -10.22 1.10 -12.59
C ASP A 157 -11.37 0.17 -12.13
N GLN A 158 -11.04 -0.89 -11.38
CA GLN A 158 -12.06 -1.74 -10.75
C GLN A 158 -12.90 -0.98 -9.71
N ASN A 159 -12.29 -0.11 -8.91
CA ASN A 159 -13.01 0.66 -7.91
C ASN A 159 -13.97 1.67 -8.56
N GLU A 160 -13.55 2.34 -9.63
CA GLU A 160 -14.43 3.21 -10.42
C GLU A 160 -15.63 2.43 -10.99
N LEU A 161 -15.41 1.21 -11.53
CA LEU A 161 -16.49 0.33 -11.98
C LEU A 161 -17.47 -0.04 -10.86
N LEU A 162 -16.98 -0.28 -9.65
CA LEU A 162 -17.82 -0.56 -8.48
C LEU A 162 -18.64 0.66 -8.07
N GLU A 163 -18.06 1.87 -8.11
CA GLU A 163 -18.80 3.10 -7.85
C GLU A 163 -19.95 3.28 -8.85
N PHE A 164 -19.71 3.07 -10.15
CA PHE A 164 -20.79 3.08 -11.15
C PHE A 164 -21.86 2.02 -10.87
N ARG A 165 -21.46 0.83 -10.43
CA ARG A 165 -22.41 -0.24 -10.10
C ARG A 165 -23.26 0.10 -8.87
N ILE A 166 -22.67 0.72 -7.85
CA ILE A 166 -23.40 1.19 -6.66
C ILE A 166 -24.44 2.23 -7.07
N LEU A 167 -24.04 3.25 -7.85
CA LEU A 167 -24.95 4.28 -8.34
C LEU A 167 -26.09 3.69 -9.19
N GLU A 168 -25.80 2.68 -10.01
CA GLU A 168 -26.81 1.98 -10.80
C GLU A 168 -27.79 1.19 -9.92
N LEU A 169 -27.31 0.59 -8.83
CA LEU A 169 -28.13 -0.14 -7.86
C LEU A 169 -29.00 0.82 -7.03
N GLU A 170 -28.45 1.95 -6.59
CA GLU A 170 -29.18 3.01 -5.88
C GLU A 170 -30.29 3.62 -6.76
N GLU A 171 -30.01 3.90 -8.04
CA GLU A 171 -31.04 4.41 -8.96
C GLU A 171 -32.10 3.34 -9.29
N ARG A 172 -31.73 2.05 -9.32
CA ARG A 172 -32.71 0.95 -9.42
C ARG A 172 -33.59 0.84 -8.18
N GLU A 173 -33.03 1.00 -6.99
CA GLU A 173 -33.78 1.03 -5.74
C GLU A 173 -34.77 2.20 -5.75
N ARG A 174 -34.33 3.38 -6.17
CA ARG A 174 -35.17 4.58 -6.28
C ARG A 174 -36.30 4.45 -7.32
N ARG A 175 -36.08 3.71 -8.42
CA ARG A 175 -37.05 3.52 -9.52
C ARG A 175 -37.91 2.28 -9.39
N SER A 176 -37.56 1.34 -8.52
CA SER A 176 -38.39 0.16 -8.26
C SER A 176 -39.71 0.60 -7.62
N PRO A 177 -40.88 0.07 -8.03
CA PRO A 177 -42.10 0.30 -7.29
C PRO A 177 -41.88 -0.26 -5.88
N ALA A 178 -41.96 0.61 -4.86
CA ALA A 178 -41.76 0.23 -3.48
C ALA A 178 -42.62 -1.00 -3.14
N ILE A 179 -41.99 -2.14 -2.91
CA ILE A 179 -42.56 -3.08 -1.94
C ILE A 179 -42.43 -2.32 -0.62
N ASN A 180 -43.50 -1.62 -0.25
CA ASN A 180 -43.61 -0.91 1.02
C ASN A 180 -43.54 -1.93 2.16
N PHE A 181 -42.33 -2.32 2.56
CA PHE A 181 -42.12 -2.73 3.93
C PHE A 181 -42.22 -1.46 4.76
N GLN A 182 -43.42 -1.18 5.27
CA GLN A 182 -43.56 -0.21 6.35
C GLN A 182 -42.57 -0.62 7.42
N ASN A 183 -41.69 0.30 7.80
CA ASN A 183 -40.67 0.07 8.82
C ASN A 183 -41.36 0.01 10.19
N ILE A 184 -42.04 -1.10 10.46
CA ILE A 184 -42.70 -1.39 11.72
C ILE A 184 -41.58 -1.68 12.72
N HIS A 185 -41.49 -0.91 13.80
CA HIS A 185 -40.59 -1.22 14.90
C HIS A 185 -40.93 -2.62 15.44
N PHE A 186 -40.03 -3.58 15.26
CA PHE A 186 -40.16 -4.92 15.80
C PHE A 186 -39.95 -4.84 17.31
N ALA A 187 -41.03 -5.02 18.08
CA ALA A 187 -40.91 -5.16 19.53
C ALA A 187 -40.05 -6.39 19.86
N GLU A 188 -39.14 -6.24 20.82
CA GLU A 188 -38.21 -7.30 21.24
C GLU A 188 -39.00 -8.57 21.64
N GLY A 189 -38.74 -9.69 20.94
CA GLY A 189 -39.40 -10.97 21.18
C GLY A 189 -40.50 -11.40 20.19
N MET A 190 -40.92 -10.55 19.26
CA MET A 190 -41.93 -10.90 18.23
C MET A 190 -41.28 -11.09 16.85
N SER A 191 -41.57 -12.22 16.20
CA SER A 191 -41.04 -12.47 14.85
C SER A 191 -41.79 -11.62 13.81
N PRO A 192 -41.13 -11.23 12.70
CA PRO A 192 -41.81 -10.53 11.60
C PRO A 192 -43.05 -11.28 11.08
N LEU A 193 -43.02 -12.62 11.09
CA LEU A 193 -44.15 -13.45 10.70
C LEU A 193 -45.34 -13.30 11.67
N GLN A 194 -45.08 -13.24 12.98
CA GLN A 194 -46.11 -12.99 13.99
C GLN A 194 -46.83 -11.66 13.78
N LEU A 195 -46.10 -10.60 13.42
CA LEU A 195 -46.69 -9.28 13.13
C LEU A 195 -47.59 -9.30 11.89
N TYR A 196 -47.20 -10.03 10.84
CA TYR A 196 -48.06 -10.21 9.66
C TYR A 196 -49.29 -11.08 9.95
N CYS A 197 -49.15 -12.14 10.75
CA CYS A 197 -50.28 -12.97 11.18
C CYS A 197 -51.24 -12.17 12.07
N GLU A 198 -50.75 -11.38 13.02
CA GLU A 198 -51.56 -10.48 13.86
C GLU A 198 -52.29 -9.42 13.03
N ALA A 199 -51.64 -8.85 12.02
CA ALA A 199 -52.26 -7.86 11.13
C ALA A 199 -53.43 -8.44 10.31
N GLU A 200 -53.38 -9.74 9.99
CA GLU A 200 -54.47 -10.48 9.34
C GLU A 200 -55.50 -11.03 10.36
N GLY A 201 -55.39 -10.67 11.64
CA GLY A 201 -56.25 -11.16 12.73
C GLY A 201 -56.01 -12.62 13.12
N VAL A 202 -54.94 -13.21 12.60
CA VAL A 202 -54.53 -14.59 12.83
C VAL A 202 -53.62 -14.63 14.05
N THR A 203 -54.22 -14.80 15.21
CA THR A 203 -53.50 -15.00 16.48
C THR A 203 -53.51 -16.47 16.85
N ASP A 204 -52.40 -16.95 17.43
CA ASP A 204 -52.30 -18.28 18.05
C ASP A 204 -52.69 -19.47 17.16
N ILE A 205 -52.11 -19.57 15.95
CA ILE A 205 -52.19 -20.83 15.20
C ILE A 205 -51.36 -21.89 15.92
N VAL A 206 -52.04 -22.69 16.73
CA VAL A 206 -51.46 -23.87 17.36
C VAL A 206 -51.64 -25.05 16.41
N ILE A 207 -50.57 -25.45 15.71
CA ILE A 207 -50.60 -26.56 14.74
C ILE A 207 -51.17 -27.84 15.38
N THR A 208 -50.79 -28.12 16.63
CA THR A 208 -51.31 -29.29 17.37
C THR A 208 -52.83 -29.22 17.60
N GLU A 209 -53.40 -28.03 17.77
CA GLU A 209 -54.85 -27.83 17.90
C GLU A 209 -55.57 -27.99 16.54
N LEU A 210 -54.98 -27.50 15.46
CA LEU A 210 -55.50 -27.68 14.10
C LEU A 210 -55.44 -29.14 13.66
N MET A 211 -54.36 -29.85 13.97
CA MET A 211 -54.24 -31.29 13.73
C MET A 211 -55.32 -32.05 14.49
N LYS A 212 -55.55 -31.72 15.77
CA LYS A 212 -56.63 -32.33 16.57
C LYS A 212 -58.02 -32.08 15.97
N LYS A 213 -58.28 -30.88 15.45
CA LYS A 213 -59.55 -30.55 14.77
C LYS A 213 -59.73 -31.35 13.47
N LEU A 214 -58.66 -31.56 12.70
CA LEU A 214 -58.67 -32.39 11.50
C LEU A 214 -58.87 -33.88 11.81
N ASP A 215 -58.25 -34.39 12.89
CA ASP A 215 -58.45 -35.78 13.33
C ASP A 215 -59.91 -36.02 13.75
N ILE A 216 -60.51 -35.09 14.52
CA ILE A 216 -61.94 -35.17 14.88
C ILE A 216 -62.84 -35.13 13.65
N LEU A 217 -62.51 -34.28 12.67
CA LEU A 217 -63.28 -34.16 11.42
C LEU A 217 -63.17 -35.43 10.57
N GLY A 218 -61.98 -36.04 10.51
CA GLY A 218 -61.75 -37.30 9.80
C GLY A 218 -62.49 -38.49 10.42
N ASP A 219 -62.60 -38.53 11.75
CA ASP A 219 -63.22 -39.66 12.47
C ASP A 219 -64.76 -39.57 12.57
N ASN A 220 -65.34 -38.36 12.58
CA ASN A 220 -66.74 -38.15 12.98
C ASN A 220 -67.66 -37.52 11.90
N ALA A 221 -67.14 -37.12 10.74
CA ALA A 221 -67.94 -36.50 9.70
C ALA A 221 -68.23 -37.45 8.52
N ASN A 222 -69.45 -37.37 7.97
CA ASN A 222 -69.81 -38.04 6.71
C ASN A 222 -69.24 -37.25 5.52
N LEU A 223 -67.91 -37.30 5.37
CA LEU A 223 -67.18 -36.64 4.30
C LEU A 223 -67.30 -37.44 3.01
N THR A 224 -67.46 -36.75 1.88
CA THR A 224 -67.26 -37.33 0.55
C THR A 224 -65.81 -37.75 0.34
N ASN A 225 -65.53 -38.61 -0.64
CA ASN A 225 -64.17 -39.06 -0.92
C ASN A 225 -63.21 -37.89 -1.24
N GLU A 226 -63.69 -36.85 -1.92
CA GLU A 226 -62.91 -35.65 -2.23
C GLU A 226 -62.57 -34.86 -0.96
N GLU A 227 -63.53 -34.69 -0.06
CA GLU A 227 -63.31 -34.00 1.22
C GLU A 227 -62.37 -34.79 2.15
N GLN A 228 -62.44 -36.12 2.16
CA GLN A 228 -61.49 -36.96 2.91
C GLN A 228 -60.06 -36.76 2.40
N VAL A 229 -59.87 -36.70 1.07
CA VAL A 229 -58.57 -36.42 0.47
C VAL A 229 -58.07 -35.05 0.89
N VAL A 230 -58.91 -34.02 0.91
CA VAL A 230 -58.54 -32.67 1.36
C VAL A 230 -58.10 -32.67 2.83
N VAL A 231 -58.82 -33.37 3.73
CA VAL A 231 -58.47 -33.48 5.14
C VAL A 231 -57.11 -34.16 5.34
N ILE A 232 -56.83 -35.23 4.59
CA ILE A 232 -55.53 -35.92 4.61
C ILE A 232 -54.40 -35.01 4.13
N HIS A 233 -54.61 -34.25 3.05
CA HIS A 233 -53.63 -33.29 2.55
C HIS A 233 -53.36 -32.17 3.56
N ALA A 234 -54.41 -31.58 4.14
CA ALA A 234 -54.28 -30.56 5.17
C ALA A 234 -53.48 -31.06 6.38
N ARG A 235 -53.73 -32.30 6.83
CA ARG A 235 -52.97 -32.95 7.91
C ARG A 235 -51.50 -33.14 7.56
N THR A 236 -51.20 -33.52 6.32
CA THR A 236 -49.83 -33.69 5.83
C THR A 236 -49.09 -32.36 5.80
N VAL A 237 -49.73 -31.29 5.30
CA VAL A 237 -49.17 -29.94 5.26
C VAL A 237 -48.87 -29.43 6.67
N LEU A 238 -49.80 -29.61 7.62
CA LEU A 238 -49.57 -29.22 9.01
C LEU A 238 -48.43 -30.00 9.67
N THR A 239 -48.30 -31.30 9.39
CA THR A 239 -47.19 -32.13 9.91
C THR A 239 -45.83 -31.64 9.38
N LEU A 240 -45.77 -31.25 8.11
CA LEU A 240 -44.54 -30.69 7.53
C LEU A 240 -44.24 -29.30 8.12
N ALA A 241 -45.26 -28.46 8.30
CA ALA A 241 -45.11 -27.15 8.92
C ALA A 241 -44.59 -27.25 10.37
N GLU A 242 -45.08 -28.22 11.15
CA GLU A 242 -44.59 -28.46 12.52
C GLU A 242 -43.10 -28.82 12.55
N LYS A 243 -42.67 -29.75 11.68
CA LYS A 243 -41.24 -30.11 11.56
C LYS A 243 -40.37 -28.91 11.15
N TRP A 244 -40.85 -28.10 10.22
CA TRP A 244 -40.14 -26.89 9.79
C TRP A 244 -40.02 -25.87 10.92
N LEU A 245 -41.08 -25.64 11.69
CA LEU A 245 -41.04 -24.74 12.85
C LEU A 245 -40.09 -25.24 13.94
N GLU A 246 -40.09 -26.55 14.24
CA GLU A 246 -39.15 -27.15 15.18
C GLU A 246 -37.70 -26.93 14.73
N GLN A 247 -37.42 -27.13 13.44
CA GLN A 247 -36.09 -26.92 12.86
C GLN A 247 -35.65 -25.45 12.90
N ILE A 248 -36.58 -24.51 12.70
CA ILE A 248 -36.35 -23.08 12.86
C ILE A 248 -36.02 -22.74 14.31
N GLU A 249 -36.73 -23.29 15.30
CA GLU A 249 -36.48 -22.97 16.71
C GLU A 249 -35.13 -23.51 17.20
N VAL A 250 -34.72 -24.70 16.74
CA VAL A 250 -33.37 -25.24 16.98
C VAL A 250 -32.31 -24.32 16.36
N THR A 251 -32.52 -23.88 15.12
CA THR A 251 -31.57 -22.99 14.42
C THR A 251 -31.46 -21.63 15.11
N LYS A 252 -32.60 -21.07 15.53
CA LYS A 252 -32.67 -19.82 16.30
C LYS A 252 -31.92 -19.93 17.62
N SER A 253 -32.11 -21.02 18.37
CA SER A 253 -31.40 -21.26 19.62
C SER A 253 -29.88 -21.37 19.41
N ALA A 254 -29.45 -22.08 18.35
CA ALA A 254 -28.04 -22.17 17.98
C ALA A 254 -27.44 -20.81 17.58
N LEU A 255 -28.20 -19.98 16.87
CA LEU A 255 -27.78 -18.63 16.48
C LEU A 255 -27.67 -17.70 17.69
N GLN A 256 -28.63 -17.77 18.61
CA GLN A 256 -28.59 -17.02 19.87
C GLN A 256 -27.37 -17.39 20.71
N GLN A 257 -27.02 -18.67 20.79
CA GLN A 257 -25.79 -19.10 21.48
C GLN A 257 -24.54 -18.51 20.82
N LYS A 258 -24.44 -18.57 19.48
CA LYS A 258 -23.30 -17.98 18.75
C LYS A 258 -23.19 -16.47 18.97
N MET A 259 -24.31 -15.76 19.05
CA MET A 259 -24.32 -14.32 19.33
C MET A 259 -23.69 -14.02 20.70
N LEU A 260 -24.07 -14.79 21.74
CA LEU A 260 -23.50 -14.67 23.09
C LEU A 260 -21.99 -14.98 23.10
N ASP A 261 -21.57 -16.01 22.37
CA ASP A 261 -20.16 -16.39 22.27
C ASP A 261 -19.34 -15.24 21.63
N ILE A 262 -19.84 -14.65 20.54
CA ILE A 262 -19.21 -13.50 19.86
C ILE A 262 -19.15 -12.27 20.78
N GLU A 263 -20.19 -12.00 21.57
CA GLU A 263 -20.19 -10.91 22.55
C GLU A 263 -19.10 -11.13 23.62
N SER A 264 -18.96 -12.35 24.13
CA SER A 264 -17.90 -12.71 25.07
C SER A 264 -16.51 -12.56 24.46
N GLU A 265 -16.30 -13.02 23.22
CA GLU A 265 -15.02 -12.84 22.52
C GLU A 265 -14.69 -11.36 22.30
N LYS A 266 -15.68 -10.54 21.90
CA LYS A 266 -15.53 -9.09 21.73
C LYS A 266 -15.09 -8.42 23.04
N GLU A 267 -15.66 -8.80 24.18
CA GLU A 267 -15.23 -8.28 25.48
C GLU A 267 -13.78 -8.65 25.81
N LEU A 268 -13.36 -9.88 25.50
CA LEU A 268 -11.99 -10.32 25.70
C LEU A 268 -11.01 -9.53 24.82
N PHE A 269 -11.32 -9.37 23.53
CA PHE A 269 -10.54 -8.54 22.60
C PHE A 269 -10.45 -7.09 23.08
N SER A 270 -11.53 -6.53 23.61
CA SER A 270 -11.55 -5.17 24.15
C SER A 270 -10.62 -5.02 25.36
N LYS A 271 -10.57 -6.01 26.26
CA LYS A 271 -9.63 -6.04 27.39
C LYS A 271 -8.18 -6.14 26.91
N GLN A 272 -7.90 -7.04 25.96
CA GLN A 272 -6.56 -7.19 25.38
C GLN A 272 -6.07 -5.91 24.71
N LYS A 273 -6.96 -5.23 23.96
CA LYS A 273 -6.69 -3.92 23.38
C LYS A 273 -6.32 -2.90 24.46
N GLY A 274 -7.10 -2.83 25.54
CA GLY A 274 -6.82 -1.94 26.68
C GLY A 274 -5.42 -2.15 27.26
N TYR A 275 -5.00 -3.39 27.48
CA TYR A 275 -3.64 -3.69 27.96
C TYR A 275 -2.55 -3.24 26.98
N LEU A 276 -2.78 -3.37 25.68
CA LEU A 276 -1.83 -2.91 24.66
C LEU A 276 -1.73 -1.38 24.63
N ASP A 277 -2.86 -0.68 24.78
CA ASP A 277 -2.91 0.78 24.85
C ASP A 277 -2.15 1.29 26.09
N GLU A 278 -2.37 0.69 27.26
CA GLU A 278 -1.64 1.01 28.50
C GLU A 278 -0.12 0.79 28.36
N GLU A 279 0.27 -0.33 27.74
CA GLU A 279 1.68 -0.66 27.51
C GLU A 279 2.33 0.29 26.50
N LEU A 280 1.60 0.74 25.47
CA LEU A 280 2.08 1.75 24.52
C LEU A 280 2.28 3.10 25.22
N ASP A 281 1.35 3.53 26.06
CA ASP A 281 1.47 4.75 26.84
C ASP A 281 2.68 4.68 27.79
N TYR A 282 2.89 3.54 28.45
CA TYR A 282 4.07 3.34 29.30
C TYR A 282 5.37 3.45 28.49
N ARG A 283 5.46 2.80 27.32
CA ARG A 283 6.66 2.89 26.45
C ARG A 283 6.91 4.32 25.98
N LYS A 284 5.85 5.04 25.61
CA LYS A 284 5.94 6.45 25.20
C LYS A 284 6.48 7.31 26.34
N GLN A 285 5.93 7.18 27.54
CA GLN A 285 6.42 7.91 28.72
C GLN A 285 7.88 7.57 29.04
N SER A 286 8.27 6.29 28.95
CA SER A 286 9.66 5.87 29.14
C SER A 286 10.60 6.48 28.10
N LEU A 287 10.16 6.57 26.84
CA LEU A 287 10.92 7.18 25.76
C LEU A 287 11.08 8.69 25.96
N ASP A 288 10.00 9.37 26.35
CA ASP A 288 10.00 10.81 26.64
C ASP A 288 10.93 11.11 27.83
N HIS A 289 10.90 10.26 28.87
CA HIS A 289 11.80 10.38 30.01
C HIS A 289 13.26 10.19 29.60
N ALA A 290 13.55 9.19 28.76
CA ALA A 290 14.90 8.97 28.23
C ALA A 290 15.38 10.16 27.39
N HIS A 291 14.53 10.70 26.50
CA HIS A 291 14.86 11.90 25.71
C HIS A 291 15.13 13.11 26.59
N LYS A 292 14.30 13.35 27.61
CA LYS A 292 14.55 14.43 28.57
C LYS A 292 15.89 14.25 29.27
N ARG A 293 16.23 13.03 29.67
CA ARG A 293 17.51 12.75 30.32
C ARG A 293 18.70 12.98 29.38
N ILE A 294 18.57 12.63 28.10
CA ILE A 294 19.59 12.93 27.08
C ILE A 294 19.80 14.43 26.97
N LEU A 295 18.73 15.22 26.82
CA LEU A 295 18.83 16.68 26.73
C LEU A 295 19.46 17.31 27.99
N GLU A 296 19.13 16.82 29.18
CA GLU A 296 19.77 17.25 30.42
C GLU A 296 21.28 16.93 30.43
N LEU A 297 21.66 15.74 29.99
CA LEU A 297 23.06 15.34 29.90
C LEU A 297 23.82 16.17 28.85
N GLU A 298 23.19 16.46 27.70
CA GLU A 298 23.74 17.32 26.65
C GLU A 298 23.95 18.75 27.16
N ALA A 299 22.98 19.31 27.89
CA ALA A 299 23.12 20.62 28.51
C ALA A 299 24.25 20.65 29.55
N MET A 300 24.34 19.64 30.42
CA MET A 300 25.43 19.53 31.39
C MET A 300 26.80 19.37 30.74
N LEU A 301 26.89 18.61 29.64
CA LEU A 301 28.12 18.48 28.84
C LEU A 301 28.52 19.82 28.21
N PHE A 302 27.55 20.53 27.65
CA PHE A 302 27.78 21.85 27.05
C PHE A 302 28.27 22.87 28.08
N ASP A 303 27.65 22.91 29.27
CA ASP A 303 28.08 23.75 30.39
C ASP A 303 29.49 23.38 30.88
N ALA A 304 29.80 22.08 30.97
CA ALA A 304 31.13 21.61 31.34
C ALA A 304 32.20 22.02 30.32
N LEU A 305 31.89 21.95 29.01
CA LEU A 305 32.76 22.41 27.93
C LEU A 305 32.97 23.94 27.95
N GLN A 306 31.92 24.73 28.21
CA GLN A 306 32.07 26.20 28.37
C GLN A 306 32.90 26.59 29.60
N GLN A 307 32.77 25.84 30.70
CA GLN A 307 33.61 26.03 31.88
C GLN A 307 35.07 25.65 31.63
N GLU A 308 35.36 24.70 30.72
CA GLU A 308 36.73 24.42 30.27
C GLU A 308 37.32 25.59 29.47
N GLU A 309 36.58 26.19 28.54
CA GLU A 309 37.05 27.33 27.74
C GLU A 309 37.33 28.58 28.59
N THR A 310 36.60 28.77 29.70
CA THR A 310 36.76 29.90 30.62
C THR A 310 37.65 29.61 31.82
N GLY A 311 37.91 28.33 32.13
CA GLY A 311 38.60 27.88 33.34
C GLY A 311 39.97 27.21 33.13
N GLY A 312 40.33 26.81 31.90
CA GLY A 312 41.68 26.33 31.50
C GLY A 312 42.23 25.06 32.18
N LYS A 313 41.66 24.61 33.31
CA LYS A 313 42.33 23.72 34.26
C LYS A 313 42.23 22.23 33.94
N LEU A 314 41.24 21.76 33.16
CA LEU A 314 41.13 20.33 32.81
C LEU A 314 41.92 19.96 31.55
N SER A 315 42.03 20.87 30.58
CA SER A 315 42.94 20.70 29.43
C SER A 315 44.41 20.69 29.85
N GLU A 316 44.74 21.15 31.06
CA GLU A 316 46.07 21.02 31.68
C GLU A 316 46.22 19.78 32.60
N LEU A 317 45.12 19.09 32.96
CA LEU A 317 45.13 17.94 33.89
C LEU A 317 45.19 16.58 33.19
N LEU A 318 44.60 16.46 32.01
CA LEU A 318 44.65 15.23 31.21
C LEU A 318 45.76 15.35 30.18
N SER A 319 46.68 14.39 30.17
CA SER A 319 47.67 14.34 29.10
C SER A 319 46.99 14.05 27.75
N GLU A 320 47.63 14.43 26.64
CA GLU A 320 47.18 14.04 25.29
C GLU A 320 46.88 12.54 25.21
N GLN A 321 47.68 11.72 25.89
CA GLN A 321 47.51 10.27 25.95
C GLN A 321 46.22 9.84 26.68
N ASP A 322 45.82 10.55 27.74
CA ASP A 322 44.57 10.26 28.46
C ASP A 322 43.34 10.66 27.63
N ARG A 323 43.45 11.76 26.87
CA ARG A 323 42.41 12.21 25.94
C ARG A 323 42.22 11.25 24.78
N ASP A 324 43.31 10.78 24.18
CA ASP A 324 43.27 9.79 23.11
C ASP A 324 42.70 8.46 23.62
N SER A 325 43.13 8.01 24.79
CA SER A 325 42.61 6.79 25.43
C SER A 325 41.11 6.89 25.71
N LEU A 326 40.63 8.05 26.19
CA LEU A 326 39.20 8.28 26.43
C LEU A 326 38.41 8.32 25.11
N ARG A 327 38.96 8.94 24.06
CA ARG A 327 38.35 9.00 22.73
C ARG A 327 38.18 7.59 22.15
N GLU A 328 39.23 6.77 22.22
CA GLU A 328 39.19 5.38 21.79
C GLU A 328 38.16 4.56 22.60
N ALA A 329 38.10 4.74 23.92
CA ALA A 329 37.12 4.07 24.77
C ALA A 329 35.68 4.46 24.44
N VAL A 330 35.42 5.76 24.20
CA VAL A 330 34.10 6.25 23.77
C VAL A 330 33.73 5.71 22.39
N ASP A 331 34.67 5.66 21.45
CA ASP A 331 34.43 5.14 20.11
C ASP A 331 34.25 3.61 20.12
N GLN A 332 34.92 2.88 21.01
CA GLN A 332 34.64 1.47 21.26
C GLN A 332 33.26 1.26 21.86
N TRP A 333 32.89 2.04 22.88
CA TRP A 333 31.57 1.96 23.50
C TRP A 333 30.45 2.27 22.50
N LYS A 334 30.58 3.33 21.69
CA LYS A 334 29.63 3.67 20.62
C LYS A 334 29.46 2.52 19.62
N ARG A 335 30.58 1.92 19.17
CA ARG A 335 30.55 0.77 18.27
C ARG A 335 29.84 -0.42 18.90
N GLN A 336 30.10 -0.69 20.18
CA GLN A 336 29.47 -1.78 20.90
C GLN A 336 27.96 -1.57 21.09
N VAL A 337 27.55 -0.38 21.55
CA VAL A 337 26.13 -0.03 21.70
C VAL A 337 25.38 -0.11 20.37
N LEU A 338 25.95 0.41 19.27
CA LEU A 338 25.35 0.30 17.95
C LEU A 338 25.24 -1.15 17.46
N SER A 339 26.22 -1.99 17.79
CA SER A 339 26.18 -3.42 17.47
C SER A 339 25.06 -4.12 18.25
N GLU A 340 24.97 -3.88 19.56
CA GLU A 340 23.96 -4.47 20.43
C GLU A 340 22.53 -4.02 20.05
N LEU A 341 22.35 -2.74 19.67
CA LEU A 341 21.07 -2.23 19.16
C LEU A 341 20.64 -2.96 17.88
N ARG A 342 21.53 -3.09 16.90
CA ARG A 342 21.22 -3.81 15.65
C ARG A 342 20.91 -5.27 15.90
N GLU A 343 21.60 -5.91 16.83
CA GLU A 343 21.34 -7.31 17.19
C GLU A 343 19.96 -7.45 17.86
N ARG A 344 19.59 -6.53 18.75
CA ARG A 344 18.27 -6.49 19.38
C ARG A 344 17.16 -6.23 18.35
N ASP A 345 17.34 -5.30 17.44
CA ASP A 345 16.39 -5.04 16.35
C ASP A 345 16.22 -6.27 15.44
N ALA A 346 17.32 -6.93 15.09
CA ALA A 346 17.28 -8.15 14.29
C ALA A 346 16.63 -9.32 15.04
N GLN A 347 16.78 -9.41 16.36
CA GLN A 347 16.11 -10.39 17.20
C GLN A 347 14.60 -10.13 17.26
N ILE A 348 14.18 -8.88 17.52
CA ILE A 348 12.76 -8.50 17.54
C ILE A 348 12.12 -8.80 16.17
N LEU A 349 12.80 -8.47 15.08
CA LEU A 349 12.29 -8.73 13.74
C LEU A 349 12.11 -10.23 13.48
N ARG A 350 13.05 -11.07 13.93
CA ARG A 350 12.93 -12.54 13.83
C ARG A 350 11.74 -13.07 14.62
N GLU A 351 11.59 -12.67 15.88
CA GLU A 351 10.46 -13.09 16.73
C GLU A 351 9.11 -12.67 16.14
N ARG A 352 9.01 -11.44 15.62
CA ARG A 352 7.81 -10.95 14.95
C ARG A 352 7.51 -11.72 13.67
N MET A 353 8.53 -12.07 12.90
CA MET A 353 8.39 -12.86 11.67
C MET A 353 7.92 -14.30 11.99
N GLU A 354 8.42 -14.93 13.05
CA GLU A 354 7.97 -16.26 13.49
C GLU A 354 6.50 -16.26 13.92
N LEU A 355 6.07 -15.23 14.66
CA LEU A 355 4.66 -15.05 15.04
C LEU A 355 3.77 -14.82 13.81
N LEU A 356 4.23 -14.01 12.85
CA LEU A 356 3.52 -13.76 11.61
C LEU A 356 3.36 -15.04 10.79
N GLN A 357 4.42 -15.86 10.68
CA GLN A 357 4.39 -17.14 9.99
C GLN A 357 3.39 -18.11 10.63
N HIS A 358 3.34 -18.19 11.97
CA HIS A 358 2.34 -18.98 12.68
C HIS A 358 0.92 -18.49 12.40
N ALA A 359 0.68 -17.18 12.45
CA ALA A 359 -0.63 -16.61 12.16
C ALA A 359 -1.06 -16.89 10.71
N GLN A 360 -0.15 -16.75 9.74
CA GLN A 360 -0.39 -17.06 8.32
C GLN A 360 -0.71 -18.55 8.12
N ALA A 361 0.01 -19.45 8.77
CA ALA A 361 -0.30 -20.89 8.73
C ALA A 361 -1.71 -21.16 9.27
N ARG A 362 -2.09 -20.52 10.38
CA ARG A 362 -3.42 -20.67 10.96
C ARG A 362 -4.54 -20.11 10.07
N ILE A 363 -4.30 -18.97 9.42
CA ILE A 363 -5.26 -18.40 8.45
C ILE A 363 -5.48 -19.39 7.30
N LYS A 364 -4.39 -19.93 6.74
CA LYS A 364 -4.47 -20.92 5.66
C LYS A 364 -5.25 -22.17 6.06
N GLU A 365 -5.02 -22.71 7.26
CA GLU A 365 -5.81 -23.82 7.80
C GLU A 365 -7.31 -23.48 7.88
N LEU A 366 -7.64 -22.29 8.37
CA LEU A 366 -9.04 -21.83 8.48
C LEU A 366 -9.68 -21.63 7.09
N GLU A 367 -8.94 -21.09 6.12
CA GLU A 367 -9.38 -20.97 4.73
C GLU A 367 -9.68 -22.34 4.12
N GLU A 368 -8.81 -23.34 4.34
CA GLU A 368 -9.03 -24.71 3.89
C GLU A 368 -10.30 -25.32 4.53
N TRP A 369 -10.53 -25.07 5.82
CA TRP A 369 -11.75 -25.48 6.53
C TRP A 369 -13.02 -24.82 5.96
N ILE A 370 -12.98 -23.51 5.71
CA ILE A 370 -14.09 -22.77 5.10
C ILE A 370 -14.40 -23.33 3.71
N GLU A 371 -13.38 -23.61 2.92
CA GLU A 371 -13.55 -24.15 1.58
C GLU A 371 -14.13 -25.59 1.62
N ALA A 372 -13.74 -26.40 2.60
CA ALA A 372 -14.36 -27.71 2.84
C ALA A 372 -15.85 -27.56 3.22
N GLN A 373 -16.19 -26.63 4.11
CA GLN A 373 -17.59 -26.37 4.48
C GLN A 373 -18.43 -25.87 3.30
N LYS A 374 -17.90 -24.97 2.48
CA LYS A 374 -18.59 -24.49 1.26
C LYS A 374 -18.93 -25.64 0.31
N ARG A 375 -18.01 -26.60 0.12
CA ARG A 375 -18.27 -27.81 -0.69
C ARG A 375 -19.39 -28.66 -0.09
N GLN A 376 -19.40 -28.85 1.24
CA GLN A 376 -20.47 -29.60 1.91
C GLN A 376 -21.83 -28.91 1.77
N ILE A 377 -21.89 -27.58 1.89
CA ILE A 377 -23.11 -26.81 1.68
C ILE A 377 -23.62 -26.99 0.26
N LYS A 378 -22.75 -26.85 -0.75
CA LYS A 378 -23.11 -27.04 -2.15
C LYS A 378 -23.64 -28.45 -2.43
N GLU A 379 -23.04 -29.48 -1.84
CA GLU A 379 -23.52 -30.86 -1.97
C GLU A 379 -24.91 -31.04 -1.34
N LEU A 380 -25.18 -30.39 -0.20
CA LEU A 380 -26.50 -30.39 0.44
C LEU A 380 -27.53 -29.65 -0.41
N GLU A 381 -27.18 -28.50 -0.98
CA GLU A 381 -28.04 -27.73 -1.89
C GLU A 381 -28.39 -28.55 -3.15
N GLU A 382 -27.41 -29.22 -3.76
CA GLU A 382 -27.63 -30.10 -4.92
C GLU A 382 -28.56 -31.27 -4.57
N LYS A 383 -28.37 -31.91 -3.40
CA LYS A 383 -29.27 -32.97 -2.92
C LYS A 383 -30.68 -32.45 -2.67
N PHE A 384 -30.82 -31.25 -2.10
CA PHE A 384 -32.11 -30.61 -1.87
C PHE A 384 -32.82 -30.28 -3.18
N LEU A 385 -32.11 -29.68 -4.15
CA LEU A 385 -32.64 -29.39 -5.48
C LEU A 385 -33.08 -30.67 -6.20
N PHE A 386 -32.29 -31.74 -6.11
CA PHE A 386 -32.66 -33.04 -6.68
C PHE A 386 -33.95 -33.58 -6.06
N LEU A 387 -34.06 -33.57 -4.73
CA LEU A 387 -35.28 -34.00 -4.03
C LEU A 387 -36.47 -33.12 -4.43
N PHE A 388 -36.30 -31.80 -4.46
CA PHE A 388 -37.33 -30.85 -4.85
C PHE A 388 -37.85 -31.10 -6.27
N LEU A 389 -36.94 -31.30 -7.25
CA LEU A 389 -37.29 -31.66 -8.63
C LEU A 389 -38.01 -33.01 -8.70
N PHE A 390 -37.51 -34.02 -7.97
CA PHE A 390 -38.11 -35.35 -7.94
C PHE A 390 -39.55 -35.31 -7.40
N PHE A 391 -39.79 -34.64 -6.28
CA PHE A 391 -41.13 -34.49 -5.71
C PHE A 391 -42.05 -33.62 -6.58
N SER A 392 -41.52 -32.56 -7.20
CA SER A 392 -42.27 -31.72 -8.13
C SER A 392 -42.73 -32.52 -9.36
N LEU A 393 -41.84 -33.36 -9.93
CA LEU A 393 -42.17 -34.22 -11.06
C LEU A 393 -43.19 -35.31 -10.67
N ALA A 394 -43.01 -35.93 -9.51
CA ALA A 394 -43.95 -36.92 -9.00
C ALA A 394 -45.35 -36.32 -8.79
N PHE A 395 -45.43 -35.07 -8.31
CA PHE A 395 -46.69 -34.34 -8.15
C PHE A 395 -47.36 -34.05 -9.51
N ILE A 396 -46.60 -33.59 -10.50
CA ILE A 396 -47.11 -33.33 -11.86
C ILE A 396 -47.59 -34.62 -12.54
N LEU A 397 -46.90 -35.75 -12.33
CA LEU A 397 -47.30 -37.04 -12.90
C LEU A 397 -48.50 -37.67 -12.19
N TRP A 398 -48.78 -37.26 -10.96
CA TRP A 398 -49.90 -37.76 -10.17
C TRP A 398 -51.18 -36.94 -10.37
N SER A 399 -51.08 -35.63 -10.67
CA SER A 399 -52.23 -34.78 -11.04
C SER A 399 -52.62 -34.99 -12.50
#